data_AF-A0A6J7MC83-F1
#
_entry.id   AF-A0A6J7MC83-F1
#
_cell.length_a   1.000
_cell.length_b   1.000
_cell.length_c   1.000
_cell.angle_alpha   90.00
_cell.angle_beta   90.00
_cell.angle_gamma   90.00
#
_symmetry.space_group_name_H-M   'P 1'
#
loop_
_entity.id
_entity.type
_entity.pdbx_description
1 polymer ?
#
loop_
_entity_poly.entity_id
_entity_poly.type
_entity_poly.pdbx_seq_one_letter_code
_entity_poly.pdbx_strand_id
1 'polypeptide(L)'
;MELGALICTSRSPKCEICPIKSKCTWRNSGYPKSEQVRKGQSWHGTDRQCRGKIVQALRENNFLTEEQIKLLWDQDSQVEKAIETLLKDGLIEQNLKAYSLPST
;
A
#
# COMPACT_ATOMS: atom_id res chain seq x y z
N MET A 1 18.57 -0.29 -4.35
CA MET A 1 18.20 -1.65 -4.81
C MET A 1 17.44 -1.49 -6.13
N GLU A 2 18.14 -1.35 -7.27
CA GLU A 2 17.52 -0.74 -8.47
C GLU A 2 17.17 -1.72 -9.60
N LEU A 3 17.49 -3.01 -9.46
CA LEU A 3 17.33 -3.99 -10.54
C LEU A 3 15.89 -4.06 -11.05
N GLY A 4 14.89 -4.18 -10.16
CA GLY A 4 13.48 -4.27 -10.53
C GLY A 4 12.88 -2.97 -11.08
N ALA A 5 13.44 -1.83 -10.69
CA ALA A 5 12.97 -0.52 -11.12
C ALA A 5 13.59 -0.08 -12.46
N LEU A 6 14.86 -0.39 -12.71
CA LEU A 6 15.62 0.14 -13.85
C LEU A 6 15.90 -0.89 -14.96
N ILE A 7 15.97 -2.17 -14.61
CA ILE A 7 16.41 -3.23 -15.53
C ILE A 7 15.29 -4.26 -15.74
N CYS A 8 14.83 -4.92 -14.69
CA CYS A 8 13.83 -5.99 -14.75
C CYS A 8 12.39 -5.43 -14.61
N THR A 9 12.04 -4.45 -15.44
CA THR A 9 10.71 -3.82 -15.38
C THR A 9 9.63 -4.75 -15.94
N SER A 10 8.39 -4.58 -15.47
CA SER A 10 7.27 -5.47 -15.83
C SER A 10 6.85 -5.40 -17.31
N ARG A 11 7.16 -4.31 -18.03
CA ARG A 11 6.70 -4.11 -19.42
C ARG A 11 7.83 -4.20 -20.44
N SER A 12 9.00 -3.67 -20.11
CA SER A 12 10.12 -3.55 -21.05
C SER A 12 11.43 -3.79 -20.30
N PRO A 13 11.72 -5.04 -19.92
CA PRO A 13 12.95 -5.35 -19.20
C PRO A 13 14.18 -5.21 -20.11
N LYS A 14 15.26 -4.64 -19.59
CA LYS A 14 16.55 -4.47 -20.28
C LYS A 14 17.42 -5.72 -20.11
N CYS A 15 16.96 -6.86 -20.63
CA CYS A 15 17.58 -8.17 -20.39
C CYS A 15 19.04 -8.28 -20.85
N GLU A 16 19.46 -7.51 -21.86
CA GLU A 16 20.84 -7.54 -22.39
C GLU A 16 21.90 -7.06 -21.39
N ILE A 17 21.53 -6.07 -20.57
CA ILE A 17 22.40 -5.49 -19.52
C ILE A 17 22.10 -6.07 -18.14
N CYS A 18 21.22 -7.06 -18.04
CA CYS A 18 20.82 -7.62 -16.75
C CYS A 18 21.96 -8.46 -16.16
N PRO A 19 22.43 -8.17 -14.93
CA PRO A 19 23.57 -8.86 -14.32
C PRO A 19 23.31 -10.36 -14.07
N ILE A 20 22.04 -10.78 -14.04
CA ILE A 20 21.66 -12.18 -13.82
C ILE A 20 21.20 -12.88 -15.12
N LYS A 21 21.44 -12.30 -16.31
CA LYS A 21 20.91 -12.82 -17.59
C LYS A 21 21.23 -14.28 -17.88
N SER A 22 22.38 -14.79 -17.40
CA SER A 22 22.81 -16.18 -17.57
C SER A 22 22.06 -17.16 -16.65
N LYS A 23 21.51 -16.67 -15.54
CA LYS A 23 20.81 -17.46 -14.51
C LYS A 23 19.29 -17.23 -14.50
N CYS A 24 18.76 -16.35 -15.35
CA CYS A 24 17.36 -15.96 -15.35
C CYS A 24 16.50 -17.04 -16.05
N THR A 25 15.73 -17.80 -15.27
CA THR A 25 14.84 -18.86 -15.79
C THR A 25 13.82 -18.31 -16.77
N TRP A 26 13.16 -17.18 -16.48
CA TRP A 26 12.15 -16.58 -17.36
C TRP A 26 12.71 -16.25 -18.76
N ARG A 27 13.93 -15.70 -18.82
CA ARG A 27 14.65 -15.46 -20.08
C ARG A 27 15.03 -16.77 -20.77
N ASN A 28 15.59 -17.73 -20.04
CA ASN A 28 16.01 -19.02 -20.60
C ASN A 28 14.82 -19.84 -21.11
N SER A 29 13.61 -19.59 -20.60
CA SER A 29 12.35 -20.15 -21.09
C SER A 29 11.74 -19.37 -22.27
N GLY A 30 12.44 -18.37 -22.83
CA GLY A 30 12.00 -17.66 -24.04
C GLY A 30 11.01 -16.52 -23.79
N TYR A 31 11.04 -15.89 -22.62
CA TYR A 31 10.15 -14.76 -22.26
C TYR A 31 8.65 -15.11 -22.33
N PRO A 32 8.19 -16.20 -21.70
CA PRO A 32 6.78 -16.58 -21.75
C PRO A 32 5.90 -15.47 -21.20
N LYS A 33 4.77 -15.21 -21.88
CA LYS A 33 3.75 -14.28 -21.40
C LYS A 33 3.04 -14.89 -20.20
N SER A 34 2.71 -14.04 -19.24
CA SER A 34 1.84 -14.43 -18.11
C SER A 34 0.44 -14.75 -18.63
N GLU A 35 -0.05 -15.95 -18.32
CA GLU A 35 -1.44 -16.36 -18.57
C GLU A 35 -2.41 -15.74 -17.55
N GLN A 36 -1.90 -15.23 -16.42
CA GLN A 36 -2.71 -14.51 -15.46
C GLN A 36 -3.18 -13.17 -16.03
N VAL A 37 -4.49 -13.06 -16.24
CA VAL A 37 -5.16 -11.78 -16.44
C VAL A 37 -5.09 -11.00 -15.13
N ARG A 38 -4.42 -9.84 -15.15
CA ARG A 38 -4.41 -8.95 -13.98
C ARG A 38 -5.83 -8.44 -13.74
N LYS A 39 -6.47 -8.95 -12.68
CA LYS A 39 -7.69 -8.34 -12.16
C LYS A 39 -7.29 -7.07 -11.41
N GLY A 40 -7.61 -5.91 -11.98
CA GLY A 40 -7.51 -4.65 -11.25
C GLY A 40 -8.59 -4.62 -10.18
N GLN A 41 -8.20 -4.38 -8.93
CA GLN A 41 -9.16 -4.01 -7.89
C GLN A 41 -9.53 -2.53 -8.11
N SER A 42 -10.82 -2.19 -8.04
CA SER A 42 -11.23 -0.79 -7.99
C SER A 42 -10.61 -0.13 -6.77
N TRP A 43 -10.02 1.05 -6.93
CA TRP A 43 -9.43 1.76 -5.78
C TRP A 43 -10.50 2.28 -4.82
N HIS A 44 -11.64 2.72 -5.37
CA HIS A 44 -12.77 3.24 -4.62
C HIS A 44 -13.38 2.17 -3.70
N GLY A 45 -13.60 2.52 -2.43
CA GLY A 45 -14.22 1.67 -1.41
C GLY A 45 -13.28 0.66 -0.75
N THR A 46 -11.97 0.73 -0.99
CA THR A 46 -11.02 -0.26 -0.47
C THR A 46 -10.50 0.08 0.93
N ASP A 47 -10.13 -0.95 1.70
CA ASP A 47 -9.44 -0.79 2.99
C ASP A 47 -8.20 0.12 2.87
N ARG A 48 -7.47 0.01 1.75
CA ARG A 48 -6.31 0.87 1.46
C ARG A 48 -6.71 2.34 1.33
N GLN A 49 -7.83 2.63 0.68
CA GLN A 49 -8.34 3.99 0.55
C GLN A 49 -8.80 4.54 1.92
N CYS A 50 -9.56 3.75 2.68
CA CYS A 50 -10.00 4.11 4.03
C CYS A 50 -8.81 4.49 4.92
N ARG A 51 -7.79 3.61 5.02
CA ARG A 51 -6.55 3.88 5.75
C ARG A 51 -5.87 5.18 5.31
N GLY A 52 -5.77 5.41 4.00
CA GLY A 52 -5.17 6.63 3.44
C GLY A 52 -5.95 7.89 3.82
N LYS A 53 -7.28 7.81 3.87
CA LYS A 53 -8.15 8.92 4.29
C LYS A 53 -7.93 9.28 5.76
N ILE A 54 -7.80 8.29 6.64
CA ILE A 54 -7.51 8.47 8.07
C ILE A 54 -6.14 9.14 8.27
N VAL A 55 -5.08 8.59 7.65
CA VAL A 55 -3.73 9.16 7.75
C VAL A 55 -3.68 10.58 7.21
N GLN A 56 -4.37 10.87 6.10
CA GLN A 56 -4.44 12.23 5.57
C GLN A 56 -5.15 13.18 6.54
N ALA A 57 -6.26 12.77 7.13
CA ALA A 57 -6.97 13.60 8.11
C ALA A 57 -6.12 13.88 9.36
N LEU A 58 -5.30 12.92 9.81
CA LEU A 58 -4.34 13.11 10.91
C LEU A 58 -3.11 13.94 10.53
N ARG A 59 -2.82 14.13 9.23
CA ARG A 59 -1.83 15.13 8.78
C ARG A 59 -2.39 16.54 8.83
N GLU A 60 -3.68 16.67 8.55
CA GLU A 60 -4.40 17.94 8.54
C GLU A 60 -4.84 18.37 9.94
N ASN A 61 -4.93 17.42 10.88
CA ASN A 61 -5.35 17.62 12.26
C ASN A 61 -4.40 16.87 13.19
N ASN A 62 -3.83 17.55 14.18
CA ASN A 62 -2.85 16.93 15.09
C ASN A 62 -3.42 15.71 15.85
N PHE A 63 -4.71 15.71 16.16
CA PHE A 63 -5.40 14.64 16.88
C PHE A 63 -6.85 14.53 16.39
N LEU A 64 -7.37 13.29 16.29
CA LEU A 64 -8.78 13.02 16.01
C LEU A 64 -9.34 11.94 16.93
N THR A 65 -10.58 12.08 17.41
CA THR A 65 -11.28 11.01 18.12
C THR A 65 -11.78 9.93 17.16
N GLU A 66 -12.16 8.76 17.69
CA GLU A 66 -12.75 7.70 16.87
C GLU A 66 -14.01 8.16 16.15
N GLU A 67 -14.87 8.93 16.82
CA GLU A 67 -16.10 9.47 16.24
C GLU A 67 -15.79 10.41 15.07
N GLN A 68 -14.78 11.26 15.20
CA GLN A 68 -14.35 12.14 14.10
C GLN A 68 -13.80 11.34 12.92
N ILE A 69 -13.09 10.24 13.19
CA ILE A 69 -12.58 9.35 12.14
C ILE A 69 -13.72 8.60 11.44
N LYS A 70 -14.73 8.14 12.18
CA LYS A 70 -15.92 7.47 11.61
C LYS A 70 -16.70 8.38 10.65
N LEU A 71 -16.67 9.69 10.84
CA LEU A 71 -17.26 10.66 9.89
C LEU A 71 -16.52 10.76 8.54
N LEU A 72 -15.29 10.22 8.42
CA LEU A 72 -14.49 10.30 7.19
C LEU A 72 -14.87 9.23 6.16
N TRP A 73 -15.65 8.23 6.55
CA TRP A 73 -15.88 7.02 5.76
C TRP A 73 -17.23 6.37 6.09
N ASP A 74 -17.93 5.87 5.07
CA ASP A 74 -19.33 5.41 5.23
C ASP A 74 -19.49 4.07 5.97
N GLN A 75 -18.42 3.28 6.10
CA GLN A 75 -18.47 1.93 6.68
C GLN A 75 -17.63 1.83 7.96
N ASP A 76 -18.29 1.84 9.12
CA ASP A 76 -17.65 1.77 10.44
C ASP A 76 -16.73 0.55 10.61
N SER A 77 -17.13 -0.62 10.11
CA SER A 77 -16.31 -1.84 10.20
C SER A 77 -14.99 -1.72 9.42
N GLN A 78 -14.96 -0.97 8.31
CA GLN A 78 -13.72 -0.67 7.58
C GLN A 78 -12.87 0.33 8.36
N VAL A 79 -13.49 1.30 9.02
CA VAL A 79 -12.79 2.28 9.87
C VAL A 79 -12.11 1.59 11.04
N GLU A 80 -12.84 0.74 11.77
CA GLU A 80 -12.32 -0.01 12.92
C GLU A 80 -11.14 -0.90 12.53
N LYS A 81 -11.29 -1.65 11.42
CA LYS A 81 -10.19 -2.44 10.84
C LYS A 81 -9.02 -1.58 10.38
N ALA A 82 -9.28 -0.41 9.80
CA ALA A 82 -8.25 0.51 9.36
C ALA A 82 -7.46 1.06 10.54
N ILE A 83 -8.14 1.46 11.63
CA ILE A 83 -7.50 1.91 12.88
C ILE A 83 -6.64 0.79 13.46
N GLU A 84 -7.18 -0.42 13.62
CA GLU A 84 -6.45 -1.57 14.16
C GLU A 84 -5.16 -1.86 13.36
N THR A 85 -5.27 -1.91 12.03
CA THR A 85 -4.12 -2.20 11.17
C THR A 85 -3.13 -1.03 11.11
N LEU A 86 -3.58 0.23 11.18
CA LEU A 86 -2.69 1.39 11.24
C LEU A 86 -1.90 1.44 12.56
N LEU A 87 -2.53 1.12 13.69
CA LEU A 87 -1.85 0.98 14.98
C LEU A 87 -0.82 -0.14 14.95
N LYS A 88 -1.22 -1.32 14.43
CA LYS A 88 -0.34 -2.48 14.31
C LYS A 88 0.89 -2.20 13.42
N ASP A 89 0.69 -1.45 12.34
CA ASP A 89 1.76 -1.06 11.42
C ASP A 89 2.61 0.11 11.96
N GLY A 90 2.27 0.69 13.12
CA GLY A 90 2.96 1.84 13.71
C GLY A 90 2.79 3.13 12.90
N LEU A 91 1.71 3.25 12.13
CA LEU A 91 1.45 4.41 11.27
C LEU A 91 0.58 5.48 11.95
N ILE A 92 -0.08 5.13 13.05
CA ILE A 92 -0.77 6.05 13.97
C ILE A 92 -0.52 5.56 15.40
N GLU A 93 -0.73 6.44 16.36
CA GLU A 93 -0.69 6.14 17.79
C GLU A 93 -2.03 6.49 18.43
N GLN A 94 -2.35 5.84 19.56
CA GLN A 94 -3.53 6.15 20.37
C GLN A 94 -3.10 6.76 21.69
N ASN A 95 -3.60 7.96 21.97
CA ASN A 95 -3.38 8.68 23.23
C ASN A 95 -4.73 8.96 23.89
N LEU A 96 -4.99 8.36 25.05
CA LEU A 96 -6.27 8.44 25.78
C LEU A 96 -7.46 7.97 24.93
N LYS A 97 -8.12 8.90 24.22
CA LYS A 97 -9.30 8.68 23.38
C LYS A 97 -9.15 9.27 21.97
N ALA A 98 -7.94 9.68 21.60
CA ALA A 98 -7.64 10.26 20.30
C ALA A 98 -6.50 9.51 19.63
N TYR A 99 -6.45 9.64 18.31
CA TYR A 99 -5.40 9.12 17.45
C TYR A 99 -4.58 10.27 16.88
N SER A 100 -3.28 10.03 16.68
CA SER A 100 -2.34 10.97 16.07
C SER A 100 -1.37 10.24 15.15
N LEU A 101 -0.62 10.98 14.34
CA LEU A 101 0.58 10.44 13.71
C LEU A 101 1.65 10.16 14.78
N PRO A 102 2.55 9.19 14.54
CA PRO A 102 3.66 8.91 15.44
C PRO A 102 4.55 10.14 15.62
N SER A 103 4.99 10.38 16.85
CA SER A 103 5.80 11.58 17.21
C SER A 103 7.30 11.40 16.98
N THR A 104 7.71 10.36 16.24
CA THR A 104 9.11 9.90 16.15
C THR A 104 9.82 10.43 14.91
#